data_AF-A0A926C9I8-F1
#
_entry.id   AF-A0A926C9I8-F1
#
_cell.length_a   1.000
_cell.length_b   1.000
_cell.length_c   1.000
_cell.angle_alpha   90.00
_cell.angle_beta   90.00
_cell.angle_gamma   90.00
#
_symmetry.space_group_name_H-M   'P 1'
#
loop_
_entity.id
_entity.type
_entity.pdbx_description
1 polymer ?
#
loop_
_entity_poly.entity_id
_entity_poly.type
_entity_poly.pdbx_seq_one_letter_code
_entity_poly.pdbx_strand_id
1 'polypeptide(L)'
;MNGVDDLSHYPPKPWLTAVSQALLFQRHCSLRRSAQTTLVRSVMGAFAAFARALIKERPRAGIALAKQRGAYQGRKQALSAAQAAELRRRVEAGEQKA
;
A
#
# COMPACT_ATOMS: atom_id res chain seq x y z
N MET A 1 -18.11 -30.84 -17.78
CA MET A 1 -16.75 -31.14 -18.29
C MET A 1 -15.88 -29.97 -17.85
N ASN A 2 -15.18 -30.19 -16.74
CA ASN A 2 -14.60 -29.15 -15.90
C ASN A 2 -13.22 -28.75 -16.45
N GLY A 3 -13.00 -27.46 -16.68
CA GLY A 3 -11.71 -26.90 -17.12
C GLY A 3 -10.80 -26.55 -15.94
N VAL A 4 -10.61 -27.49 -15.00
CA VAL A 4 -9.73 -27.31 -13.82
C VAL A 4 -8.51 -28.23 -13.82
N ASP A 5 -8.36 -29.09 -14.81
CA ASP A 5 -7.30 -30.10 -14.83
C ASP A 5 -6.47 -30.00 -16.12
N ASP A 6 -5.54 -29.05 -16.17
CA ASP A 6 -4.24 -29.36 -16.80
C ASP A 6 -3.11 -28.51 -16.20
N LEU A 7 -2.78 -28.82 -14.93
CA LEU A 7 -1.57 -28.35 -14.27
C LEU A 7 -0.36 -29.26 -14.54
N SER A 8 -0.50 -30.28 -15.41
CA SER A 8 0.57 -31.23 -15.70
C SER A 8 1.62 -30.70 -16.69
N HIS A 9 1.26 -29.70 -17.48
CA HIS A 9 2.14 -29.11 -18.51
C HIS A 9 2.88 -27.83 -18.06
N TYR A 10 2.70 -27.38 -16.81
CA TYR A 10 3.36 -26.16 -16.35
C TYR A 10 4.78 -26.47 -15.85
N PRO A 11 5.86 -25.90 -16.44
CA PRO A 11 7.21 -26.15 -15.97
C PRO A 11 7.39 -25.64 -14.53
N PRO A 12 8.16 -26.32 -13.67
CA PRO A 12 8.37 -25.85 -12.30
C PRO A 12 8.94 -24.41 -12.33
N LYS A 13 8.26 -23.49 -11.65
CA LYS A 13 8.59 -22.06 -11.71
C LYS A 13 9.99 -21.82 -11.11
N PRO A 14 10.97 -21.32 -11.89
CA PRO A 14 12.38 -21.22 -11.47
C PRO A 14 12.62 -20.25 -10.30
N TRP A 15 11.67 -19.38 -9.99
CA TRP A 15 11.77 -18.49 -8.83
C TRP A 15 11.57 -19.24 -7.49
N LEU A 16 10.89 -20.40 -7.48
CA LEU A 16 10.68 -21.17 -6.25
C LEU A 16 11.97 -21.86 -5.77
N THR A 17 12.81 -22.34 -6.68
CA THR A 17 14.14 -22.88 -6.38
C THR A 17 15.15 -21.78 -6.03
N ALA A 18 15.00 -20.59 -6.61
CA ALA A 18 15.82 -19.42 -6.26
C ALA A 18 15.55 -18.90 -4.84
N VAL A 19 14.31 -19.00 -4.34
CA VAL A 19 13.96 -18.58 -2.97
C VAL A 19 14.67 -19.46 -1.91
N SER A 20 14.85 -20.75 -2.19
CA SER A 20 15.54 -21.67 -1.26
C SER A 20 17.04 -21.34 -1.13
N GLN A 21 17.70 -20.92 -2.22
CA GLN A 21 19.11 -20.52 -2.20
C GLN A 21 19.32 -19.09 -1.67
N ALA A 22 18.36 -18.17 -1.88
CA ALA A 22 18.42 -16.80 -1.35
C ALA A 22 18.31 -16.72 0.18
N LEU A 23 17.58 -17.66 0.80
CA LEU A 23 17.43 -17.73 2.26
C LEU A 23 18.71 -18.15 3.00
N LEU A 24 19.68 -18.76 2.32
CA LEU A 24 20.95 -19.21 2.92
C LEU A 24 22.01 -18.10 3.01
N PHE A 25 21.91 -17.01 2.22
CA PHE A 25 22.83 -15.88 2.28
C PHE A 25 22.55 -14.92 3.46
N GLN A 26 21.37 -15.04 4.09
CA GLN A 26 20.90 -14.13 5.15
C GLN A 26 21.67 -14.27 6.48
N ARG A 27 22.47 -15.32 6.69
CA ARG A 27 22.99 -15.66 8.03
C ARG A 27 24.29 -14.97 8.45
N HIS A 28 25.02 -14.29 7.56
CA HIS A 28 26.41 -13.88 7.87
C HIS A 28 26.71 -12.39 8.04
N CYS A 29 25.75 -11.47 7.89
CA CYS A 29 26.02 -10.05 8.09
C CYS A 29 25.07 -9.39 9.10
N SER A 30 25.53 -9.27 10.36
CA SER A 30 25.43 -8.05 11.20
C SER A 30 25.10 -8.34 12.66
N LEU A 31 26.13 -8.50 13.49
CA LEU A 31 26.00 -8.09 14.89
C LEU A 31 27.34 -7.67 15.52
N ARG A 32 27.99 -6.63 14.96
CA ARG A 32 29.01 -5.89 15.70
C ARG A 32 28.54 -4.46 15.93
N ARG A 33 27.91 -4.22 17.08
CA ARG A 33 27.58 -2.87 17.57
C ARG A 33 28.86 -2.24 18.11
N SER A 34 29.42 -1.26 17.42
CA SER A 34 30.44 -0.36 17.99
C SER A 34 29.80 0.98 18.35
N ALA A 35 30.30 1.67 19.38
CA ALA A 35 29.76 2.96 19.82
C ALA A 35 29.69 4.00 18.69
N GLN A 36 30.68 3.98 17.78
CA GLN A 36 30.75 4.85 16.60
C GLN A 36 29.61 4.58 15.60
N THR A 37 29.25 3.31 15.38
CA THR A 37 28.14 2.93 14.47
C THR A 37 26.76 3.29 15.02
N THR A 38 26.60 3.37 16.34
CA THR A 38 25.34 3.75 16.98
C THR A 38 25.00 5.22 16.74
N LEU A 39 25.99 6.11 16.84
CA LEU A 39 25.82 7.54 16.61
C LEU A 39 25.41 7.83 15.17
N VAL A 40 26.17 7.31 14.19
CA VAL A 40 25.85 7.51 12.76
C VAL A 40 24.48 6.94 12.41
N ARG A 41 24.12 5.77 12.96
CA ARG A 41 22.78 5.17 12.74
C ARG A 41 21.65 6.04 13.31
N SER A 42 21.86 6.68 14.45
CA SER A 42 20.87 7.60 15.05
C SER A 42 20.65 8.83 14.16
N VAL A 43 21.72 9.44 13.66
CA VAL A 43 21.64 10.59 12.75
C VAL A 43 20.95 10.20 11.44
N MET A 44 21.32 9.06 10.85
CA MET A 44 20.65 8.56 9.63
C MET A 44 19.16 8.25 9.87
N GLY A 45 18.80 7.73 11.05
CA GLY A 45 17.41 7.53 11.45
C GLY A 45 16.61 8.83 11.53
N ALA A 46 17.20 9.89 12.12
CA ALA A 46 16.58 11.21 12.18
C ALA A 46 16.37 11.82 10.78
N PHE A 47 17.36 11.68 9.89
CA PHE A 47 17.24 12.15 8.51
C PHE A 47 16.16 11.40 7.71
N ALA A 48 16.05 10.08 7.91
CA ALA A 48 15.00 9.28 7.30
C ALA A 48 13.59 9.71 7.75
N ALA A 49 13.42 10.08 9.02
CA ALA A 49 12.16 10.61 9.54
C ALA A 49 11.82 11.97 8.93
N PHE A 50 12.82 12.86 8.82
CA PHE A 50 12.67 14.17 8.21
C PHE A 50 12.29 14.09 6.72
N ALA A 51 12.99 13.25 5.94
CA ALA A 51 12.69 13.07 4.52
C ALA A 51 11.25 12.56 4.30
N ARG A 52 10.76 11.66 5.15
CA ARG A 52 9.36 11.18 5.11
C ARG A 52 8.35 12.30 5.40
N ALA A 53 8.70 13.25 6.25
CA ALA A 53 7.85 14.42 6.51
C ALA A 53 7.79 15.33 5.27
N LEU A 54 8.94 15.67 4.67
CA LEU A 54 9.02 16.50 3.47
C LEU A 54 8.32 15.89 2.24
N ILE A 55 8.45 14.57 2.04
CA ILE A 55 7.78 13.87 0.92
C ILE A 55 6.26 14.06 0.97
N LYS A 56 5.67 14.22 2.16
CA LYS A 56 4.22 14.44 2.32
C LYS A 56 3.79 15.88 2.06
N GLU A 57 4.70 16.85 2.15
CA GLU A 57 4.38 18.27 1.98
C GLU A 57 4.14 18.64 0.52
N ARG A 58 4.92 18.09 -0.42
CA ARG A 58 4.75 18.37 -1.86
C ARG A 58 3.39 17.93 -2.41
N PRO A 59 2.90 16.70 -2.12
CA PRO A 59 1.54 16.31 -2.48
C PRO A 59 0.49 17.21 -1.83
N ARG A 60 0.68 17.67 -0.59
CA ARG A 60 -0.27 18.59 0.06
C ARG A 60 -0.39 19.92 -0.70
N ALA A 61 0.73 20.50 -1.11
CA ALA A 61 0.73 21.71 -1.93
C ALA A 61 0.07 21.48 -3.30
N GLY A 62 0.36 20.35 -3.96
CA GLY A 62 -0.28 19.96 -5.22
C GLY A 62 -1.79 19.75 -5.09
N ILE A 63 -2.24 19.09 -4.00
CA ILE A 63 -3.67 18.91 -3.69
C ILE A 63 -4.34 20.25 -3.44
N ALA A 64 -3.68 21.19 -2.75
CA ALA A 64 -4.23 22.53 -2.53
C ALA A 64 -4.49 23.25 -3.86
N LEU A 65 -3.54 23.22 -4.79
CA LEU A 65 -3.70 23.79 -6.14
C LEU A 65 -4.78 23.05 -6.95
N ALA A 66 -4.83 21.72 -6.88
CA ALA A 66 -5.84 20.92 -7.59
C ALA A 66 -7.25 21.16 -7.04
N LYS A 67 -7.40 21.40 -5.73
CA LYS A 67 -8.66 21.81 -5.09
C LYS A 67 -9.08 23.20 -5.56
N GLN A 68 -8.17 24.18 -5.60
CA GLN A 68 -8.45 25.51 -6.13
C GLN A 68 -8.93 25.47 -7.59
N ARG A 69 -8.37 24.57 -8.40
CA ARG A 69 -8.77 24.33 -9.81
C ARG A 69 -10.00 23.44 -9.96
N GLY A 70 -10.58 22.91 -8.88
CA GLY A 70 -11.74 22.00 -8.93
C GLY A 70 -11.47 20.60 -9.51
N ALA A 71 -10.22 20.27 -9.86
CA ALA A 71 -9.85 18.98 -10.45
C ALA A 71 -9.72 17.85 -9.40
N TYR A 72 -9.62 18.20 -8.12
CA TYR A 72 -9.46 17.23 -7.04
C TYR A 72 -10.80 16.63 -6.60
N GLN A 73 -11.22 15.52 -7.21
CA GLN A 73 -12.53 14.90 -6.99
C GLN A 73 -12.52 13.68 -6.04
N GLY A 74 -11.35 13.30 -5.51
CA GLY A 74 -11.22 12.14 -4.62
C GLY A 74 -11.63 10.83 -5.31
N ARG A 75 -12.13 9.85 -4.53
CA ARG A 75 -12.67 8.60 -5.07
C ARG A 75 -13.98 8.90 -5.81
N LYS A 76 -14.14 8.39 -7.02
CA LYS A 76 -15.42 8.44 -7.75
C LYS A 76 -16.52 7.83 -6.89
N GLN A 77 -17.64 8.54 -6.72
CA GLN A 77 -18.79 8.03 -5.97
C GLN A 77 -19.26 6.73 -6.63
N ALA A 78 -19.37 5.65 -5.84
CA ALA A 78 -19.81 4.35 -6.33
C ALA A 78 -21.33 4.28 -6.56
N LEU A 79 -22.07 5.20 -5.92
CA LEU A 79 -23.52 5.33 -6.01
C LEU A 79 -23.85 6.69 -6.63
N SER A 80 -24.87 6.72 -7.48
CA SER A 80 -25.41 7.98 -7.97
C SER A 80 -26.19 8.71 -6.86
N ALA A 81 -26.39 10.03 -7.00
CA ALA A 81 -27.14 10.82 -6.02
C ALA A 81 -28.57 10.28 -5.82
N ALA A 82 -29.20 9.76 -6.88
CA ALA A 82 -30.53 9.15 -6.83
C ALA A 82 -30.52 7.83 -6.04
N GLN A 83 -29.52 6.97 -6.27
CA GLN A 83 -29.36 5.71 -5.52
C GLN A 83 -29.08 5.96 -4.04
N ALA A 84 -28.28 6.99 -3.73
CA ALA A 84 -28.02 7.40 -2.35
C ALA A 84 -29.28 7.95 -1.66
N ALA A 85 -30.12 8.72 -2.37
CA ALA A 85 -31.38 9.23 -1.84
C ALA A 85 -32.38 8.10 -1.59
N GLU A 86 -32.47 7.14 -2.51
CA GLU A 86 -33.30 5.95 -2.36
C GLU A 86 -32.87 5.09 -1.17
N LEU A 87 -31.56 4.83 -1.04
CA LEU A 87 -31.00 4.12 0.12
C LEU A 87 -31.31 4.84 1.45
N ARG A 88 -31.26 6.18 1.48
CA ARG A 88 -31.63 6.96 2.67
C ARG A 88 -33.12 6.79 3.03
N ARG A 89 -34.00 6.87 2.03
CA ARG A 89 -35.45 6.64 2.23
C ARG A 89 -35.73 5.23 2.73
N ARG A 90 -35.05 4.21 2.19
CA ARG A 90 -35.22 2.81 2.62
C ARG A 90 -34.73 2.59 4.06
N VAL A 91 -33.66 3.28 4.47
CA VAL A 91 -33.19 3.28 5.86
C VAL A 91 -34.20 3.99 6.79
N GLU A 92 -34.78 5.13 6.37
CA GLU A 92 -35.83 5.82 7.13
C GLU A 92 -37.13 4.99 7.23
N ALA A 93 -37.44 4.20 6.20
CA ALA A 93 -38.55 3.25 6.18
C ALA A 93 -38.30 1.97 7.03
N GLY A 94 -37.13 1.85 7.66
CA GLY A 94 -36.80 0.76 8.57
C GLY A 94 -36.42 -0.56 7.90
N GLU A 95 -36.06 -0.56 6.62
CA GLU A 95 -35.59 -1.77 5.96
C GLU A 95 -34.24 -2.24 6.52
N GLN A 96 -34.09 -3.56 6.70
CA GLN A 96 -32.86 -4.12 7.24
C GLN A 96 -31.68 -3.89 6.29
N LYS A 97 -30.60 -3.37 6.88
CA LYS A 97 -29.32 -3.15 6.22
C LYS A 97 -28.59 -4.50 6.19
N ALA A 98 -28.53 -5.13 5.02
CA ALA A 98 -27.72 -6.34 4.82
C ALA A 98 -26.22 -6.03 4.87
#